data_AF-A0A068VFQ8-F1
#
_entry.id   AF-A0A068VFQ8-F1
#
_cell.length_a   1.000
_cell.length_b   1.000
_cell.length_c   1.000
_cell.angle_alpha   90.00
_cell.angle_beta   90.00
_cell.angle_gamma   90.00
#
_symmetry.space_group_name_H-M   'P 1'
#
loop_
_entity.id
_entity.type
_entity.pdbx_description
1 polymer ?
#
loop_
_entity_poly.entity_id
_entity_poly.type
_entity_poly.pdbx_seq_one_letter_code
_entity_poly.pdbx_strand_id
1 'polypeptide(L)'
;MPRAPPSFFIKAKNIFLTYPRCVLSKQQALDAIRNLQFPISLIYIRVAQETHEDGSPHLHCLIQFEGKFRTASARFFDIKSPISNSMFHPNVQGARNSSAVRDYISKYGDFVEWGQFRPDGRSRGMALNIIKRGDPRSFIIHYDKLSSNLDRIFQKPPEPYVTRFQQFQRVPSFLTHWADTNVTGPGNRPHRPMCIIIEGPSRTGKTCWARSLNSQAHNYYAGHIDLAHHSDDAWYNVIDDVNPQFLKHWKEFLGAQRDWSSNCKYAKPRKIKGGIPSIVLCNPGLNSSYDVYLSAPDRQDLFNWTKQNAAFFFLQQPLFALTNQEQALIVQEVEELDSSN
;
A
#
# COMPACT_ATOMS: atom_id res chain seq x y z
N MET A 1 42.10 7.91 0.83
CA MET A 1 42.24 7.97 2.30
C MET A 1 40.99 7.36 2.92
N PRO A 2 41.09 6.39 3.84
CA PRO A 2 39.93 5.84 4.53
C PRO A 2 39.29 6.93 5.42
N ARG A 3 37.96 7.09 5.33
CA ARG A 3 37.20 8.03 6.16
C ARG A 3 37.39 7.67 7.64
N ALA A 4 37.79 8.66 8.45
CA ALA A 4 37.76 8.54 9.91
C ALA A 4 36.35 8.10 10.37
N PRO A 5 36.24 7.30 11.45
CA PRO A 5 34.95 6.87 11.96
C PRO A 5 34.08 8.11 12.26
N PRO A 6 32.76 8.04 12.02
CA PRO A 6 31.89 9.19 12.20
C PRO A 6 31.93 9.63 13.67
N SER A 7 32.40 10.86 13.92
CA SER A 7 32.30 11.50 15.22
C SER A 7 30.83 11.62 15.64
N PHE A 8 30.52 11.35 16.91
CA PHE A 8 29.17 11.50 17.45
C PHE A 8 28.56 12.85 17.06
N PHE A 9 27.38 12.84 16.44
CA PHE A 9 26.68 14.05 16.05
C PHE A 9 25.16 13.82 16.04
N ILE A 10 24.43 14.63 16.79
CA ILE A 10 22.97 14.61 16.83
C ILE A 10 22.41 15.89 16.24
N LYS A 11 21.46 15.75 15.31
CA LYS A 11 20.67 16.85 14.73
C LYS A 11 19.20 16.44 14.65
N ALA A 12 18.43 16.72 15.70
CA ALA A 12 17.04 16.28 15.79
C ALA A 12 16.15 17.28 16.53
N LYS A 13 14.86 17.30 16.20
CA LYS A 13 13.84 18.08 16.92
C LYS A 13 13.34 17.36 18.18
N ASN A 14 13.30 16.03 18.11
CA ASN A 14 12.96 15.17 19.23
C ASN A 14 14.15 14.24 19.51
N ILE A 15 14.52 14.06 20.77
CA ILE A 15 15.64 13.22 21.21
C ILE A 15 15.11 12.21 22.22
N PHE A 16 15.51 10.96 22.05
CA PHE A 16 15.27 9.88 22.99
C PHE A 16 16.58 9.52 23.68
N LEU A 17 16.55 9.54 25.01
CA LEU A 17 17.67 9.20 25.87
C LEU A 17 17.35 7.92 26.62
N THR A 18 18.34 7.03 26.73
CA THR A 18 18.26 5.84 27.58
C THR A 18 19.46 5.84 28.52
N TYR A 19 19.23 5.96 29.82
CA TYR A 19 20.26 5.84 30.85
C TYR A 19 20.23 4.41 31.42
N PRO A 20 21.17 3.53 31.02
CA PRO A 20 21.23 2.18 31.55
C PRO A 20 21.69 2.20 33.02
N ARG A 21 21.19 1.25 33.82
CA ARG A 21 21.53 1.08 35.24
C ARG A 21 21.49 2.40 36.04
N CYS A 22 20.48 3.21 35.79
CA CYS A 22 20.35 4.53 36.41
C CYS A 22 19.48 4.44 37.66
N VAL A 23 20.05 4.81 38.81
CA VAL A 23 19.37 4.78 40.11
C VAL A 23 18.69 6.10 40.47
N LEU A 24 18.76 7.10 39.60
CA LEU A 24 18.08 8.38 39.82
C LEU A 24 16.58 8.20 39.75
N SER A 25 15.86 8.97 40.55
CA SER A 25 14.41 9.06 40.37
C SER A 25 14.08 9.81 39.07
N LYS A 26 12.93 9.51 38.49
CA LYS A 26 12.47 10.18 37.26
C LYS A 26 12.39 11.71 37.43
N GLN A 27 12.01 12.18 38.61
CA GLN A 27 11.96 13.60 38.95
C GLN A 27 13.35 14.23 38.97
N GLN A 28 14.33 13.58 39.62
CA GLN A 28 15.72 14.04 39.63
C GLN A 28 16.31 14.10 38.22
N ALA A 29 16.03 13.11 37.38
CA ALA A 29 16.47 13.11 35.99
C ALA A 29 15.80 14.22 35.17
N LEU A 30 14.49 14.45 35.37
CA LEU A 30 13.77 15.53 34.70
C LEU A 30 14.34 16.90 35.07
N ASP A 31 14.57 17.15 36.36
CA ASP A 31 15.12 18.41 36.85
C ASP A 31 16.56 18.63 36.37
N ALA A 32 17.38 17.57 36.38
CA ALA A 32 18.74 17.62 35.85
C ALA A 32 18.77 17.97 34.36
N ILE A 33 17.92 17.33 33.54
CA ILE A 33 17.83 17.62 32.11
C ILE A 33 17.33 19.05 31.88
N ARG A 34 16.38 19.53 32.68
CA ARG A 34 15.83 20.88 32.57
C ARG A 34 16.86 21.97 32.92
N ASN A 35 17.81 21.65 33.79
CA ASN A 35 18.89 22.56 34.19
C ASN A 35 20.07 22.57 33.19
N LEU A 36 20.07 21.72 32.16
CA LEU A 36 21.06 21.80 31.09
C LEU A 36 20.87 23.08 30.26
N GLN A 37 21.97 23.71 29.87
CA GLN A 37 21.94 24.92 29.05
C GLN A 37 21.75 24.57 27.58
N PHE A 38 20.50 24.63 27.11
CA PHE A 38 20.18 24.44 25.69
C PHE A 38 20.29 25.75 24.91
N PRO A 39 20.84 25.74 23.68
CA PRO A 39 20.87 26.89 22.79
C PRO A 39 19.52 27.13 22.08
N ILE A 40 18.52 26.26 22.29
CA ILE A 40 17.19 26.37 21.69
C ILE A 40 16.10 26.05 22.72
N SER A 41 14.90 26.58 22.49
CA SER A 41 13.75 26.40 23.37
C SER A 41 13.36 24.92 23.50
N LEU A 42 13.25 24.50 24.75
CA LEU A 42 12.71 23.21 25.17
C LEU A 42 11.18 23.31 25.28
N ILE A 43 10.44 22.39 24.66
CA ILE A 43 8.97 22.40 24.62
C ILE A 43 8.38 21.35 25.57
N TYR A 44 9.00 20.17 25.63
CA TYR A 44 8.45 19.04 26.36
C TYR A 44 9.54 18.06 26.79
N ILE A 45 9.42 17.54 28.01
CA ILE A 45 10.20 16.43 28.53
C ILE A 45 9.23 15.41 29.13
N ARG A 46 9.47 14.13 28.86
CA ARG A 46 8.89 13.02 29.63
C ARG A 46 10.00 12.08 30.07
N VAL A 47 9.93 11.61 31.31
CA VAL A 47 10.84 10.61 31.87
C VAL A 47 10.02 9.47 32.45
N ALA A 48 10.33 8.23 32.05
CA ALA A 48 9.82 7.03 32.70
C ALA A 48 10.96 6.11 33.12
N GLN A 49 10.64 5.26 34.08
CA GLN A 49 11.52 4.21 34.55
C GLN A 49 11.04 2.89 33.96
N GLU A 50 11.98 2.13 33.40
CA GLU A 50 11.75 0.81 32.87
C GLU A 50 12.61 -0.18 33.66
N THR A 51 12.00 -1.24 34.15
CA THR A 51 12.74 -2.36 34.76
C THR A 51 13.09 -3.32 33.64
N HIS A 52 14.38 -3.48 33.36
CA HIS A 52 14.85 -4.39 32.32
C HIS A 52 14.65 -5.85 32.78
N GLU A 53 14.69 -6.82 31.85
CA GLU A 53 14.44 -8.25 32.15
C GLU A 53 15.41 -8.84 33.19
N ASP A 54 16.60 -8.24 33.33
CA ASP A 54 17.62 -8.59 34.32
C ASP A 54 17.37 -7.93 35.71
N GLY A 55 16.24 -7.23 35.88
CA GLY A 55 15.88 -6.51 37.09
C GLY A 55 16.60 -5.16 37.25
N SER A 56 17.47 -4.77 36.33
CA SER A 56 18.21 -3.50 36.42
C SER A 56 17.34 -2.30 36.00
N PRO A 57 17.41 -1.16 36.72
CA PRO A 57 16.60 0.00 36.40
C PRO A 57 17.19 0.81 35.25
N HIS A 58 16.39 1.06 34.21
CA HIS A 58 16.69 1.96 33.10
C HIS A 58 15.80 3.20 33.20
N LEU A 59 16.35 4.36 32.82
CA LEU A 59 15.54 5.57 32.62
C LEU A 59 15.46 5.90 31.14
N HIS A 60 14.23 6.08 30.67
CA HIS A 60 13.94 6.54 29.32
C HIS A 60 13.42 7.97 29.36
N CYS A 61 14.00 8.84 28.56
CA CYS A 61 13.59 10.23 28.46
C CYS A 61 13.32 10.63 27.01
N LEU A 62 12.17 11.24 26.77
CA LEU A 62 11.84 11.91 25.51
C LEU A 62 11.92 13.42 25.70
N ILE A 63 12.73 14.07 24.87
CA ILE A 63 12.89 15.52 24.83
C ILE A 63 12.40 16.05 23.49
N GLN A 64 11.63 17.13 23.51
CA GLN A 64 11.19 17.84 22.30
C GLN A 64 11.57 19.32 22.37
N PHE A 65 12.14 19.79 21.27
CA PHE A 65 12.57 21.17 21.09
C PHE A 65 11.70 21.90 20.06
N GLU A 66 11.75 23.22 20.06
CA GLU A 66 11.10 24.07 19.05
C GLU A 66 11.72 23.90 17.66
N GLY A 67 13.05 23.87 17.62
CA GLY A 67 13.86 23.64 16.42
C GLY A 67 14.67 22.35 16.46
N LYS A 68 15.58 22.16 15.50
CA LYS A 68 16.52 21.02 15.51
C LYS A 68 17.70 21.34 16.44
N PHE A 69 17.77 20.68 17.60
CA PHE A 69 18.94 20.72 18.49
C PHE A 69 20.14 20.08 17.78
N ARG A 70 21.34 20.64 18.00
CA ARG A 70 22.59 20.15 17.43
C ARG A 70 23.63 20.02 18.52
N THR A 71 24.25 18.85 18.62
CA THR A 71 25.42 18.64 19.48
C THR A 71 26.37 17.63 18.85
N ALA A 72 27.67 17.91 18.96
CA ALA A 72 28.75 16.96 18.68
C ALA A 72 29.34 16.36 19.98
N SER A 73 28.91 16.84 21.15
CA SER A 73 29.37 16.34 22.43
C SER A 73 28.51 15.15 22.87
N ALA A 74 29.13 13.99 22.97
CA ALA A 74 28.49 12.79 23.54
C ALA A 74 28.12 12.99 25.01
N ARG A 75 28.85 13.84 25.74
CA ARG A 75 28.66 14.08 27.18
C ARG A 75 27.65 15.18 27.51
N PHE A 76 27.03 15.79 26.50
CA PHE A 76 26.10 16.91 26.71
C PHE A 76 24.92 16.54 27.63
N PHE A 77 24.49 15.29 27.57
CA PHE A 77 23.36 14.78 28.36
C PHE A 77 23.82 13.95 29.58
N ASP A 78 25.08 14.07 30.02
CA ASP A 78 25.52 13.37 31.22
C ASP A 78 24.83 13.97 32.46
N ILE A 79 24.28 13.11 33.33
CA ILE A 79 23.65 13.52 34.59
C ILE A 79 24.54 13.12 35.76
N LYS A 80 24.85 14.07 36.64
CA LYS A 80 25.55 13.80 37.90
C LYS A 80 24.55 13.41 38.99
N SER A 81 24.88 12.40 39.76
CA SER A 81 24.10 12.05 40.95
C SER A 81 24.22 13.14 42.03
N PRO A 82 23.11 13.51 42.70
CA PRO A 82 23.15 14.47 43.81
C PRO A 82 23.69 13.87 45.11
N ILE A 83 23.62 12.53 45.25
CA ILE A 83 23.95 11.82 46.50
C ILE A 83 25.28 11.06 46.38
N SER A 84 25.65 10.65 45.17
CA SER A 84 26.91 9.94 44.89
C SER A 84 27.78 10.74 43.92
N ASN A 85 29.08 10.46 43.88
CA ASN A 85 29.95 11.04 42.85
C ASN A 85 29.84 10.32 41.48
N SER A 86 28.77 9.55 41.29
CA SER A 86 28.50 8.81 40.05
C SER A 86 27.96 9.72 38.96
N MET A 87 28.31 9.43 37.71
CA MET A 87 27.83 10.12 36.52
C MET A 87 27.14 9.11 35.60
N PHE A 88 25.97 9.47 35.10
CA PHE A 88 25.16 8.61 34.22
C PHE A 88 25.23 9.13 32.80
N HIS A 89 25.74 8.30 31.89
CA HIS A 89 25.86 8.60 30.47
C HIS A 89 24.73 7.93 29.68
N PRO A 90 23.93 8.69 28.91
CA PRO A 90 22.82 8.12 28.14
C PRO A 90 23.26 7.63 26.76
N ASN A 91 22.53 6.64 26.25
CA ASN A 91 22.43 6.44 24.81
C ASN A 91 21.52 7.52 24.20
N VAL A 92 22.05 8.30 23.26
CA VAL A 92 21.36 9.45 22.64
C VAL A 92 20.92 9.12 21.22
N GLN A 93 19.62 9.18 20.96
CA GLN A 93 19.06 8.89 19.64
C GLN A 93 18.07 9.97 19.19
N GLY A 94 18.06 10.26 17.88
CA GLY A 94 17.02 11.11 17.30
C GLY A 94 15.69 10.37 17.21
N ALA A 95 14.66 10.85 17.91
CA ALA A 95 13.33 10.25 17.87
C ALA A 95 12.60 10.65 16.58
N ARG A 96 12.69 9.80 15.56
CA ARG A 96 11.99 10.03 14.28
C ARG A 96 10.48 10.03 14.45
N ASN A 97 9.92 9.14 15.28
CA ASN A 97 8.50 9.09 15.58
C ASN A 97 8.30 9.37 17.08
N SER A 98 8.22 10.65 17.45
CA SER A 98 8.11 11.07 18.86
C SER A 98 6.82 10.61 19.51
N SER A 99 5.73 10.46 18.74
CA SER A 99 4.45 9.97 19.25
C SER A 99 4.54 8.50 19.65
N ALA A 100 5.12 7.65 18.80
CA ALA A 100 5.37 6.24 19.15
C ALA A 100 6.34 6.08 20.33
N VAL A 101 7.40 6.88 20.38
CA VAL A 101 8.35 6.87 21.52
C VAL A 101 7.65 7.32 22.81
N ARG A 102 6.80 8.34 22.75
CA ARG A 102 6.04 8.81 23.90
C ARG A 102 5.09 7.71 24.41
N ASP A 103 4.40 7.02 23.51
CA ASP A 103 3.47 5.94 23.87
C ASP A 103 4.22 4.71 24.41
N TYR A 104 5.40 4.38 23.85
CA TYR A 104 6.32 3.37 24.39
C TYR A 104 6.69 3.65 25.84
N ILE A 105 7.14 4.88 26.15
CA ILE A 105 7.50 5.34 27.50
C ILE A 105 6.29 5.33 28.45
N SER A 106 5.06 5.37 27.91
CA SER A 106 3.82 5.39 28.70
C SER A 106 3.18 4.03 28.95
N LYS A 107 3.76 2.93 28.45
CA LYS A 107 3.15 1.59 28.48
C LYS A 107 2.76 1.10 29.89
N TYR A 108 3.37 1.65 30.94
CA TYR A 108 3.12 1.27 32.33
C TYR A 108 2.61 2.41 33.22
N GLY A 109 2.25 3.56 32.66
CA GLY A 109 1.64 4.69 33.38
C GLY A 109 2.54 5.43 34.39
N ASP A 110 3.72 4.90 34.70
CA ASP A 110 4.61 5.46 35.71
C ASP A 110 5.66 6.43 35.12
N PHE A 111 5.25 7.67 34.82
CA PHE A 111 6.11 8.70 34.22
C PHE A 111 5.94 10.08 34.88
N VAL A 112 6.94 10.95 34.69
CA VAL A 112 6.85 12.39 35.00
C VAL A 112 7.04 13.19 33.73
N GLU A 113 6.41 14.36 33.65
CA GLU A 113 6.47 15.19 32.46
C GLU A 113 6.48 16.69 32.77
N TRP A 114 7.05 17.44 31.83
CA TRP A 114 7.14 18.89 31.85
C TRP A 114 6.84 19.45 30.46
N GLY A 115 6.09 20.55 30.40
CA GLY A 115 5.70 21.21 29.15
C GLY A 115 4.52 20.57 28.43
N GLN A 116 4.28 20.95 27.17
CA GLN A 116 3.16 20.44 26.36
C GLN A 116 3.68 19.73 25.11
N PHE A 117 3.39 18.43 24.99
CA PHE A 117 3.79 17.65 23.82
C PHE A 117 3.11 18.12 22.54
N ARG A 118 3.91 18.41 21.51
CA ARG A 118 3.43 18.73 20.16
C ARG A 118 3.53 17.49 19.26
N PRO A 119 2.40 16.82 18.94
CA PRO A 119 2.39 15.68 18.02
C PRO A 119 2.76 16.11 16.59
N ASP A 120 3.26 15.17 15.82
CA ASP A 120 3.62 15.36 14.42
C ASP A 120 2.52 14.85 13.47
N GLY A 121 2.29 15.55 12.37
CA GLY A 121 1.21 15.25 11.41
C GLY A 121 1.52 14.08 10.47
N ARG A 122 2.07 12.97 10.99
CA ARG A 122 2.56 11.84 10.17
C ARG A 122 1.53 10.79 9.81
N SER A 123 0.35 10.85 10.40
CA SER A 123 -0.77 10.01 10.04
C SER A 123 -2.01 10.88 9.81
N ARG A 124 -2.96 10.37 9.04
CA ARG A 124 -4.27 10.99 8.83
C ARG A 124 -4.89 11.46 10.16
N GLY A 125 -4.95 10.57 11.16
CA GLY A 125 -5.52 10.88 12.47
C GLY A 125 -4.75 11.95 13.24
N MET A 126 -3.41 11.92 13.20
CA MET A 126 -2.60 12.95 13.86
C MET A 126 -2.70 14.31 13.16
N ALA A 127 -2.69 14.32 11.83
CA ALA A 127 -2.89 15.54 11.04
C ALA A 127 -4.26 16.17 11.30
N LEU A 128 -5.34 15.36 11.32
CA LEU A 128 -6.68 15.83 11.71
C LEU A 128 -6.68 16.44 13.11
N ASN A 129 -6.04 15.80 14.09
CA ASN A 129 -5.99 16.31 15.46
C ASN A 129 -5.19 17.60 15.59
N ILE A 130 -4.10 17.75 14.83
CA ILE A 130 -3.31 19.00 14.80
C ILE A 130 -4.14 20.13 14.22
N ILE A 131 -4.84 19.90 13.09
CA ILE A 131 -5.71 20.89 12.46
C ILE A 131 -6.86 21.27 13.40
N LYS A 132 -7.51 20.28 14.02
CA LYS A 132 -8.58 20.49 15.00
C LYS A 132 -8.14 21.37 16.18
N ARG A 133 -6.90 21.21 16.66
CA ARG A 133 -6.36 22.00 17.77
C ARG A 133 -5.91 23.40 17.34
N GLY A 134 -5.38 23.55 16.13
CA GLY A 134 -4.88 24.82 15.60
C GLY A 134 -5.97 25.76 15.11
N ASP A 135 -7.01 25.22 14.46
CA ASP A 135 -8.17 25.98 13.98
C ASP A 135 -9.46 25.14 14.07
N PRO A 136 -10.10 25.10 15.25
CA PRO A 136 -11.32 24.33 15.46
C PRO A 136 -12.48 24.78 14.55
N ARG A 137 -12.57 26.07 14.23
CA ARG A 137 -13.65 26.63 13.42
C ARG A 137 -13.56 26.13 11.99
N SER A 138 -12.40 26.27 11.34
CA SER A 138 -12.21 25.75 9.98
C SER A 138 -12.28 24.23 9.94
N PHE A 139 -11.81 23.54 10.98
CA PHE A 139 -11.94 22.09 11.08
C PHE A 139 -13.41 21.65 11.01
N ILE A 140 -14.31 22.33 11.73
CA ILE A 140 -15.74 21.99 11.74
C ILE A 140 -16.39 22.35 10.39
N ILE A 141 -16.12 23.55 9.86
CA ILE A 141 -16.77 24.04 8.63
C ILE A 141 -16.27 23.31 7.37
N HIS A 142 -15.02 22.85 7.36
CA HIS A 142 -14.38 22.24 6.18
C HIS A 142 -13.94 20.78 6.41
N TYR A 143 -14.58 20.08 7.36
CA TYR A 143 -14.20 18.73 7.74
C TYR A 143 -14.18 17.76 6.55
N ASP A 144 -15.17 17.85 5.67
CA ASP A 144 -15.31 17.03 4.45
C ASP A 144 -14.10 17.18 3.52
N LYS A 145 -13.68 18.42 3.25
CA LYS A 145 -12.52 18.73 2.40
C LYS A 145 -11.22 18.30 3.04
N LEU A 146 -11.07 18.58 4.34
CA LEU A 146 -9.88 18.20 5.11
C LEU A 146 -9.73 16.67 5.15
N SER A 147 -10.81 15.97 5.45
CA SER A 147 -10.88 14.51 5.44
C SER A 147 -10.50 13.95 4.07
N SER A 148 -11.15 14.40 3.00
CA SER A 148 -10.86 13.91 1.64
C SER A 148 -9.41 14.19 1.21
N ASN A 149 -8.89 15.37 1.50
CA ASN A 149 -7.50 15.72 1.19
C ASN A 149 -6.51 14.86 1.97
N LEU A 150 -6.77 14.61 3.26
CA LEU A 150 -5.89 13.76 4.07
C LEU A 150 -5.96 12.29 3.63
N ASP A 151 -7.10 11.80 3.15
CA ASP A 151 -7.18 10.47 2.52
C ASP A 151 -6.27 10.38 1.30
N ARG A 152 -6.26 11.41 0.44
CA ARG A 152 -5.38 11.44 -0.73
C ARG A 152 -3.90 11.56 -0.35
N ILE A 153 -3.56 12.38 0.64
CA ILE A 153 -2.16 12.59 1.09
C ILE A 153 -1.59 11.33 1.73
N PHE A 154 -2.41 10.62 2.52
CA PHE A 154 -1.98 9.41 3.25
C PHE A 154 -2.43 8.11 2.56
N GLN A 155 -2.81 8.17 1.29
CA GLN A 155 -3.24 6.99 0.54
C GLN A 155 -2.06 6.00 0.46
N LYS A 156 -2.26 4.79 0.95
CA LYS A 156 -1.28 3.72 0.81
C LYS A 156 -1.21 3.30 -0.67
N PRO A 157 0.00 3.00 -1.19
CA PRO A 157 0.11 2.34 -2.49
C PRO A 157 -0.74 1.06 -2.49
N PRO A 158 -1.46 0.76 -3.59
CA PRO A 158 -2.15 -0.52 -3.73
C PRO A 158 -1.16 -1.65 -3.49
N GLU A 159 -1.54 -2.64 -2.67
CA GLU A 159 -0.70 -3.81 -2.46
C GLU A 159 -0.59 -4.61 -3.78
N PRO A 160 0.61 -5.09 -4.15
CA PRO A 160 0.76 -5.93 -5.32
C PRO A 160 -0.10 -7.18 -5.21
N TYR A 161 -0.62 -7.65 -6.34
CA TYR A 161 -1.38 -8.89 -6.34
C TYR A 161 -0.48 -10.08 -5.98
N VAL A 162 -0.92 -10.87 -5.01
CA VAL A 162 -0.30 -12.15 -4.64
C VAL A 162 -1.08 -13.27 -5.31
N THR A 163 -0.41 -14.03 -6.18
CA THR A 163 -0.98 -15.20 -6.88
C THR A 163 -1.34 -16.29 -5.88
N ARG A 164 -2.63 -16.66 -5.80
CA ARG A 164 -3.09 -17.76 -4.93
C ARG A 164 -2.81 -19.15 -5.52
N PHE A 165 -2.80 -19.26 -6.84
CA PHE A 165 -2.61 -20.51 -7.56
C PHE A 165 -1.49 -20.34 -8.58
N GLN A 166 -0.50 -21.24 -8.56
CA GLN A 166 0.65 -21.21 -9.46
C GLN A 166 0.68 -22.40 -10.43
N GLN A 167 -0.18 -23.39 -10.24
CA GLN A 167 -0.18 -24.61 -11.04
C GLN A 167 -1.37 -24.61 -12.01
N PHE A 168 -1.09 -24.30 -13.27
CA PHE A 168 -2.04 -24.44 -14.37
C PHE A 168 -1.56 -25.56 -15.30
N GLN A 169 -1.95 -26.79 -15.00
CA GLN A 169 -1.46 -27.98 -15.72
C GLN A 169 -2.15 -28.17 -17.09
N ARG A 170 -3.30 -27.54 -17.30
CA ARG A 170 -4.15 -27.75 -18.49
C ARG A 170 -4.30 -26.50 -19.34
N VAL A 171 -3.32 -25.60 -19.31
CA VAL A 171 -3.34 -24.41 -20.18
C VAL A 171 -3.17 -24.85 -21.64
N PRO A 172 -4.16 -24.57 -22.52
CA PRO A 172 -4.05 -24.88 -23.94
C PRO A 172 -2.86 -24.15 -24.57
N SER A 173 -2.14 -24.82 -25.48
CA SER A 173 -0.96 -24.27 -26.15
C SER A 173 -1.23 -22.94 -26.85
N PHE A 174 -2.45 -22.73 -27.36
CA PHE A 174 -2.90 -21.47 -27.92
C PHE A 174 -2.79 -20.29 -26.94
N LEU A 175 -3.25 -20.49 -25.70
CA LEU A 175 -3.21 -19.44 -24.66
C LEU A 175 -1.77 -19.14 -24.23
N THR A 176 -0.94 -20.18 -24.11
CA THR A 176 0.49 -20.03 -23.81
C THR A 176 1.21 -19.25 -24.91
N HIS A 177 1.02 -19.64 -26.17
CA HIS A 177 1.63 -18.97 -27.32
C HIS A 177 1.18 -17.51 -27.45
N TRP A 178 -0.11 -17.23 -27.23
CA TRP A 178 -0.63 -15.88 -27.21
C TRP A 178 0.05 -15.03 -26.11
N ALA A 179 0.18 -15.59 -24.91
CA ALA A 179 0.80 -14.91 -23.78
C ALA A 179 2.27 -14.60 -24.06
N ASP A 180 3.05 -15.59 -24.53
CA ASP A 180 4.47 -15.43 -24.86
C ASP A 180 4.71 -14.35 -25.91
N THR A 181 3.77 -14.21 -26.86
CA THR A 181 3.88 -13.25 -27.96
C THR A 181 3.49 -11.82 -27.55
N ASN A 182 2.45 -11.66 -26.72
CA ASN A 182 1.83 -10.36 -26.47
C ASN A 182 2.17 -9.78 -25.10
N VAL A 183 2.33 -10.61 -24.07
CA VAL A 183 2.55 -10.16 -22.69
C VAL A 183 4.02 -9.80 -22.49
N THR A 184 4.34 -8.54 -22.79
CA THR A 184 5.71 -8.03 -22.78
C THR A 184 5.81 -6.71 -22.02
N GLY A 185 7.01 -6.42 -21.51
CA GLY A 185 7.28 -5.18 -20.79
C GLY A 185 7.27 -3.93 -21.67
N PRO A 186 7.16 -2.72 -21.08
CA PRO A 186 7.02 -1.44 -21.80
C PRO A 186 8.03 -1.21 -22.92
N GLY A 187 9.27 -1.71 -22.79
CA GLY A 187 10.33 -1.55 -23.79
C GLY A 187 10.23 -2.48 -25.01
N ASN A 188 9.53 -3.61 -24.89
CA ASN A 188 9.44 -4.65 -25.92
C ASN A 188 8.02 -4.83 -26.47
N ARG A 189 7.10 -3.90 -26.16
CA ARG A 189 5.69 -4.02 -26.58
C ARG A 189 5.58 -4.03 -28.10
N PRO A 190 4.89 -5.02 -28.70
CA PRO A 190 4.55 -4.99 -30.11
C PRO A 190 3.86 -3.67 -30.48
N HIS A 191 4.03 -3.21 -31.72
CA HIS A 191 3.38 -1.97 -32.16
C HIS A 191 1.85 -2.09 -32.11
N ARG A 192 1.32 -3.27 -32.45
CA ARG A 192 -0.10 -3.62 -32.43
C ARG A 192 -0.27 -5.04 -31.87
N PRO A 193 -0.22 -5.20 -30.54
CA PRO A 193 -0.37 -6.52 -29.94
C PRO A 193 -1.81 -7.00 -30.12
N MET A 194 -1.97 -8.32 -30.28
CA MET A 194 -3.28 -8.94 -30.38
C MET A 194 -3.86 -9.12 -28.98
N CYS A 195 -5.08 -8.65 -28.77
CA CYS A 195 -5.83 -8.93 -27.55
C CYS A 195 -6.42 -10.36 -27.60
N ILE A 196 -7.00 -10.80 -26.48
CA ILE A 196 -7.72 -12.08 -26.43
C ILE A 196 -9.00 -11.93 -25.61
N ILE A 197 -10.05 -12.59 -26.08
CA ILE A 197 -11.32 -12.78 -25.37
C ILE A 197 -11.41 -14.27 -25.04
N ILE A 198 -11.47 -14.58 -23.75
CA ILE A 198 -11.56 -15.94 -23.22
C ILE A 198 -12.93 -16.12 -22.60
N GLU A 199 -13.76 -16.91 -23.27
CA GLU A 199 -15.07 -17.30 -22.77
C GLU A 199 -15.00 -18.68 -22.15
N GLY A 200 -15.62 -18.88 -20.99
CA GLY A 200 -15.79 -20.23 -20.44
C GLY A 200 -16.62 -20.22 -19.16
N PRO A 201 -17.12 -21.37 -18.68
CA PRO A 201 -17.93 -21.43 -17.47
C PRO A 201 -17.24 -20.85 -16.22
N SER A 202 -18.03 -20.55 -15.19
CA SER A 202 -17.52 -20.19 -13.87
C SER A 202 -16.63 -21.30 -13.29
N ARG A 203 -15.72 -20.95 -12.37
CA ARG A 203 -14.80 -21.88 -11.69
C ARG A 203 -13.83 -22.66 -12.60
N THR A 204 -13.56 -22.15 -13.81
CA THR A 204 -12.57 -22.74 -14.75
C THR A 204 -11.15 -22.18 -14.58
N GLY A 205 -10.94 -21.20 -13.71
CA GLY A 205 -9.62 -20.65 -13.39
C GLY A 205 -9.15 -19.50 -14.29
N LYS A 206 -10.01 -18.97 -15.17
CA LYS A 206 -9.72 -17.86 -16.10
C LYS A 206 -9.03 -16.67 -15.44
N THR A 207 -9.64 -16.12 -14.39
CA THR A 207 -9.13 -14.96 -13.64
C THR A 207 -7.78 -15.23 -13.01
N CYS A 208 -7.63 -16.41 -12.41
CA CYS A 208 -6.38 -16.79 -11.74
C CYS A 208 -5.25 -16.93 -12.76
N TRP A 209 -5.51 -17.59 -13.89
CA TRP A 209 -4.54 -17.74 -14.97
C TRP A 209 -4.13 -16.38 -15.55
N ALA A 210 -5.10 -15.55 -15.94
CA ALA A 210 -4.82 -14.25 -16.55
C ALA A 210 -3.97 -13.37 -15.63
N ARG A 211 -4.26 -13.33 -14.33
CA ARG A 211 -3.50 -12.53 -13.35
C ARG A 211 -2.17 -13.17 -12.94
N SER A 212 -1.93 -14.44 -13.29
CA SER A 212 -0.67 -15.13 -12.99
C SER A 212 0.44 -14.91 -14.00
N LEU A 213 0.11 -14.49 -15.24
CA LEU A 213 1.10 -14.28 -16.31
C LEU A 213 2.19 -13.28 -15.91
N ASN A 214 1.81 -12.20 -15.23
CA ASN A 214 2.73 -11.34 -14.48
C ASN A 214 2.01 -10.73 -13.27
N SER A 215 2.25 -11.29 -12.09
CA SER A 215 1.56 -10.89 -10.85
C SER A 215 1.83 -9.45 -10.42
N GLN A 216 2.95 -8.86 -10.86
CA GLN A 216 3.40 -7.53 -10.44
C GLN A 216 3.11 -6.43 -11.47
N ALA A 217 2.82 -6.79 -12.73
CA ALA A 217 2.74 -5.82 -13.82
C ALA A 217 1.51 -6.03 -14.72
N HIS A 218 0.32 -6.05 -14.14
CA HIS A 218 -0.94 -6.04 -14.89
C HIS A 218 -1.96 -5.05 -14.31
N ASN A 219 -2.81 -4.50 -15.17
CA ASN A 219 -4.02 -3.81 -14.73
C ASN A 219 -5.15 -4.83 -14.56
N TYR A 220 -6.01 -4.65 -13.55
CA TYR A 220 -7.16 -5.53 -13.30
C TYR A 220 -8.43 -4.71 -13.14
N TYR A 221 -9.44 -5.02 -13.94
CA TYR A 221 -10.77 -4.40 -13.94
C TYR A 221 -11.81 -5.50 -13.71
N ALA A 222 -12.60 -5.39 -12.64
CA ALA A 222 -13.62 -6.38 -12.28
C ALA A 222 -15.00 -5.73 -12.24
N GLY A 223 -15.89 -6.18 -13.13
CA GLY A 223 -17.28 -5.70 -13.26
C GLY A 223 -17.43 -4.26 -13.78
N HIS A 224 -16.48 -3.38 -13.47
CA HIS A 224 -16.44 -1.99 -13.96
C HIS A 224 -15.01 -1.57 -14.27
N ILE A 225 -14.87 -0.67 -15.24
CA ILE A 225 -13.58 -0.09 -15.64
C ILE A 225 -13.39 1.24 -14.91
N ASP A 226 -12.49 1.26 -13.92
CA ASP A 226 -11.99 2.47 -13.29
C ASP A 226 -10.52 2.72 -13.66
N LEU A 227 -10.29 3.82 -14.38
CA LEU A 227 -8.96 4.20 -14.89
C LEU A 227 -8.16 5.06 -13.90
N ALA A 228 -8.72 5.39 -12.72
CA ALA A 228 -8.04 6.17 -11.69
C ALA A 228 -6.71 5.53 -11.27
N HIS A 229 -6.67 4.20 -11.23
CA HIS A 229 -5.50 3.40 -10.83
C HIS A 229 -4.82 2.66 -11.99
N HIS A 230 -5.16 2.97 -13.25
CA HIS A 230 -4.50 2.35 -14.42
C HIS A 230 -2.99 2.63 -14.40
N SER A 231 -2.17 1.62 -14.67
CA SER A 231 -0.73 1.76 -14.84
C SER A 231 -0.38 1.73 -16.32
N ASP A 232 0.28 2.78 -16.79
CA ASP A 232 0.79 2.87 -18.16
C ASP A 232 1.99 1.94 -18.40
N ASP A 233 2.61 1.45 -17.31
CA ASP A 233 3.76 0.54 -17.33
C ASP A 233 3.36 -0.94 -17.20
N ALA A 234 2.06 -1.24 -17.07
CA ALA A 234 1.55 -2.62 -17.03
C ALA A 234 1.85 -3.37 -18.33
N TRP A 235 2.14 -4.67 -18.25
CA TRP A 235 2.43 -5.50 -19.42
C TRP A 235 1.16 -5.87 -20.18
N TYR A 236 0.05 -6.01 -19.47
CA TYR A 236 -1.26 -6.33 -20.04
C TYR A 236 -2.39 -5.84 -19.12
N ASN A 237 -3.61 -5.81 -19.66
CA ASN A 237 -4.84 -5.56 -18.93
C ASN A 237 -5.62 -6.86 -18.76
N VAL A 238 -6.28 -7.04 -17.61
CA VAL A 238 -7.27 -8.09 -17.39
C VAL A 238 -8.60 -7.40 -17.15
N ILE A 239 -9.58 -7.71 -18.00
CA ILE A 239 -10.95 -7.22 -17.90
C ILE A 239 -11.83 -8.42 -17.56
N ASP A 240 -12.32 -8.47 -16.34
CA ASP A 240 -13.01 -9.63 -15.78
C ASP A 240 -14.46 -9.30 -15.45
N ASP A 241 -15.37 -10.18 -15.87
CA ASP A 241 -16.82 -10.07 -15.66
C ASP A 241 -17.43 -8.69 -16.02
N VAL A 242 -16.89 -8.04 -17.06
CA VAL A 242 -17.47 -6.81 -17.63
C VAL A 242 -18.39 -7.18 -18.77
N ASN A 243 -19.69 -6.92 -18.62
CA ASN A 243 -20.68 -7.08 -19.68
C ASN A 243 -20.25 -6.27 -20.93
N PRO A 244 -20.28 -6.87 -22.14
CA PRO A 244 -19.82 -6.23 -23.36
C PRO A 244 -20.52 -4.90 -23.65
N GLN A 245 -21.79 -4.74 -23.29
CA GLN A 245 -22.53 -3.48 -23.46
C GLN A 245 -21.94 -2.33 -22.62
N PHE A 246 -21.27 -2.65 -21.52
CA PHE A 246 -20.65 -1.68 -20.61
C PHE A 246 -19.13 -1.58 -20.77
N LEU A 247 -18.54 -2.29 -21.75
CA LEU A 247 -17.13 -2.14 -22.08
C LEU A 247 -16.88 -0.78 -22.74
N LYS A 248 -16.64 0.23 -21.90
CA LYS A 248 -16.18 1.55 -22.33
C LYS A 248 -14.81 1.41 -23.01
N HIS A 249 -14.56 2.23 -24.04
CA HIS A 249 -13.28 2.24 -24.76
C HIS A 249 -12.94 0.92 -25.46
N TRP A 250 -13.94 0.29 -26.08
CA TRP A 250 -13.80 -1.00 -26.78
C TRP A 250 -12.60 -1.03 -27.73
N LYS A 251 -12.46 0.00 -28.58
CA LYS A 251 -11.42 0.03 -29.61
C LYS A 251 -10.04 0.30 -29.01
N GLU A 252 -9.99 1.09 -27.94
CA GLU A 252 -8.75 1.44 -27.25
C GLU A 252 -8.20 0.24 -26.48
N PHE A 253 -9.05 -0.53 -25.80
CA PHE A 253 -8.66 -1.75 -25.09
C PHE A 253 -8.35 -2.92 -26.02
N LEU A 254 -9.28 -3.28 -26.93
CA LEU A 254 -9.10 -4.46 -27.78
C LEU A 254 -8.16 -4.20 -28.96
N GLY A 255 -8.04 -2.95 -29.39
CA GLY A 255 -7.10 -2.55 -30.44
C GLY A 255 -5.73 -2.17 -29.90
N ALA A 256 -5.54 -2.24 -28.57
CA ALA A 256 -4.34 -1.80 -27.88
C ALA A 256 -3.86 -0.41 -28.38
N GLN A 257 -4.79 0.53 -28.54
CA GLN A 257 -4.47 1.84 -29.11
C GLN A 257 -3.49 2.59 -28.22
N ARG A 258 -2.61 3.36 -28.84
CA ARG A 258 -1.67 4.24 -28.14
C ARG A 258 -2.29 5.61 -27.94
N ASP A 259 -1.90 6.28 -26.85
CA ASP A 259 -2.16 7.68 -26.58
C ASP A 259 -3.63 8.12 -26.72
N TRP A 260 -4.52 7.51 -25.93
CA TRP A 260 -5.93 7.88 -25.87
C TRP A 260 -6.26 8.60 -24.56
N SER A 261 -7.37 9.34 -24.54
CA SER A 261 -7.80 10.09 -23.35
C SER A 261 -9.14 9.59 -22.86
N SER A 262 -9.29 9.51 -21.54
CA SER A 262 -10.56 9.15 -20.91
C SER A 262 -10.98 10.19 -19.86
N ASN A 263 -12.27 10.49 -19.87
CA ASN A 263 -12.88 11.31 -18.84
C ASN A 263 -13.06 10.48 -17.56
N CYS A 264 -12.31 10.83 -16.52
CA CYS A 264 -12.46 10.21 -15.22
C CYS A 264 -13.56 10.93 -14.42
N LYS A 265 -14.47 10.18 -13.81
CA LYS A 265 -15.57 10.74 -13.03
C LYS A 265 -14.99 11.54 -11.86
N TYR A 266 -15.35 12.83 -11.75
CA TYR A 266 -14.87 13.75 -10.70
C TYR A 266 -13.34 13.95 -10.65
N ALA A 267 -12.65 13.68 -11.76
CA ALA A 267 -11.21 13.91 -11.90
C ALA A 267 -10.89 14.55 -13.25
N LYS A 268 -9.69 15.13 -13.37
CA LYS A 268 -9.23 15.66 -14.66
C LYS A 268 -9.15 14.53 -15.69
N PRO A 269 -9.46 14.80 -16.97
CA PRO A 269 -9.24 13.83 -18.04
C PRO A 269 -7.81 13.29 -17.98
N ARG A 270 -7.68 11.97 -18.10
CA ARG A 270 -6.40 11.29 -18.05
C ARG A 270 -6.00 10.87 -19.45
N LYS A 271 -4.76 11.17 -19.84
CA LYS A 271 -4.11 10.61 -21.02
C LYS A 271 -3.48 9.26 -20.65
N ILE A 272 -3.84 8.21 -21.38
CA ILE A 272 -3.35 6.85 -21.21
C ILE A 272 -2.40 6.57 -22.38
N LYS A 273 -1.17 6.13 -22.08
CA LYS A 273 -0.16 5.82 -23.11
C LYS A 273 -0.61 4.66 -23.99
N GLY A 274 -1.36 3.72 -23.42
CA GLY A 274 -1.93 2.60 -24.15
C GLY A 274 -0.86 1.68 -24.76
N GLY A 275 -1.20 1.01 -25.86
CA GLY A 275 -0.34 -0.04 -26.44
C GLY A 275 -0.23 -1.30 -25.59
N ILE A 276 -1.15 -1.47 -24.63
CA ILE A 276 -1.16 -2.58 -23.67
C ILE A 276 -2.21 -3.60 -24.14
N PRO A 277 -1.85 -4.86 -24.40
CA PRO A 277 -2.81 -5.89 -24.77
C PRO A 277 -3.78 -6.17 -23.64
N SER A 278 -5.00 -6.59 -24.00
CA SER A 278 -6.06 -6.88 -23.06
C SER A 278 -6.49 -8.34 -23.14
N ILE A 279 -6.65 -8.95 -21.97
CA ILE A 279 -7.29 -10.25 -21.77
C ILE A 279 -8.70 -9.96 -21.23
N VAL A 280 -9.72 -10.19 -22.04
CA VAL A 280 -11.12 -10.09 -21.62
C VAL A 280 -11.60 -11.47 -21.20
N LEU A 281 -12.16 -11.58 -20.01
CA LEU A 281 -12.70 -12.80 -19.45
C LEU A 281 -14.22 -12.65 -19.34
N CYS A 282 -14.94 -13.65 -19.84
CA CYS A 282 -16.39 -13.67 -19.74
C CYS A 282 -16.92 -15.09 -19.55
N ASN A 283 -18.16 -15.16 -19.08
CA ASN A 283 -18.92 -16.39 -19.01
C ASN A 283 -19.88 -16.48 -20.21
N PRO A 284 -20.23 -17.69 -20.68
CA PRO A 284 -21.28 -17.88 -21.67
C PRO A 284 -22.61 -17.27 -21.20
N GLY A 285 -23.41 -16.76 -22.13
CA GLY A 285 -24.74 -16.21 -21.83
C GLY A 285 -25.03 -14.90 -22.58
N LEU A 286 -26.32 -14.57 -22.71
CA LEU A 286 -26.81 -13.46 -23.55
C LEU A 286 -26.21 -12.09 -23.18
N ASN A 287 -25.97 -11.85 -21.89
CA ASN A 287 -25.51 -10.57 -21.34
C ASN A 287 -24.04 -10.59 -20.91
N SER A 288 -23.32 -11.68 -21.16
CA SER A 288 -21.94 -11.87 -20.70
C SER A 288 -21.01 -12.29 -21.83
N SER A 289 -21.49 -13.10 -22.77
CA SER A 289 -20.72 -13.55 -23.92
C SER A 289 -20.47 -12.40 -24.89
N TYR A 290 -19.20 -12.16 -25.18
CA TYR A 290 -18.77 -11.21 -26.20
C TYR A 290 -19.07 -11.74 -27.61
N ASP A 291 -18.97 -13.06 -27.81
CA ASP A 291 -19.28 -13.68 -29.10
C ASP A 291 -20.76 -13.55 -29.44
N VAL A 292 -21.66 -13.88 -28.51
CA VAL A 292 -23.11 -13.71 -28.68
C VAL A 292 -23.47 -12.24 -28.88
N TYR A 293 -22.87 -11.34 -28.08
CA TYR A 293 -23.13 -9.90 -28.18
C TYR A 293 -22.74 -9.33 -29.55
N LEU A 294 -21.59 -9.76 -30.11
CA LEU A 294 -21.07 -9.28 -31.38
C LEU A 294 -21.74 -9.92 -32.60
N SER A 295 -22.31 -11.12 -32.44
CA SER A 295 -23.03 -11.84 -33.50
C SER A 295 -24.38 -11.22 -33.86
N ALA A 296 -24.82 -10.18 -33.14
CA ALA A 296 -26.04 -9.45 -33.46
C ALA A 296 -25.94 -8.76 -34.84
N PRO A 297 -26.98 -8.80 -35.69
CA PRO A 297 -26.93 -8.27 -37.06
C PRO A 297 -26.55 -6.79 -37.16
N ASP A 298 -26.89 -5.99 -36.14
CA ASP A 298 -26.59 -4.56 -36.03
C ASP A 298 -25.11 -4.26 -35.71
N ARG A 299 -24.28 -5.28 -35.43
CA ARG A 299 -22.90 -5.13 -34.94
C ARG A 299 -21.83 -5.80 -35.79
N GLN A 300 -22.17 -6.18 -37.02
CA GLN A 300 -21.26 -6.90 -37.91
C GLN A 300 -19.93 -6.16 -38.15
N ASP A 301 -19.96 -4.83 -38.27
CA ASP A 301 -18.75 -4.01 -38.43
C ASP A 301 -17.85 -4.07 -37.21
N LEU A 302 -18.44 -4.00 -36.01
CA LEU A 302 -17.70 -4.11 -34.75
C LEU A 302 -17.12 -5.52 -34.58
N PHE A 303 -17.86 -6.55 -34.99
CA PHE A 303 -17.40 -7.93 -34.94
C PHE A 303 -16.22 -8.18 -35.88
N ASN A 304 -16.32 -7.73 -37.12
CA ASN A 304 -15.25 -7.82 -38.12
C ASN A 304 -13.99 -7.07 -37.65
N TRP A 305 -14.18 -5.88 -37.09
CA TRP A 305 -13.09 -5.12 -36.48
C TRP A 305 -12.49 -5.88 -35.29
N THR A 306 -13.31 -6.44 -34.40
CA THR A 306 -12.84 -7.14 -33.20
C THR A 306 -12.04 -8.38 -33.56
N LYS A 307 -12.46 -9.17 -34.55
CA LYS A 307 -11.71 -10.34 -35.04
C LYS A 307 -10.29 -10.02 -35.56
N GLN A 308 -10.06 -8.80 -36.05
CA GLN A 308 -8.75 -8.35 -36.52
C GLN A 308 -7.83 -7.82 -35.40
N ASN A 309 -8.36 -7.67 -34.19
CA ASN A 309 -7.66 -7.05 -33.05
C ASN A 309 -7.61 -7.97 -31.82
N ALA A 310 -8.55 -8.90 -31.68
CA ALA A 310 -8.66 -9.83 -30.58
C ALA A 310 -8.93 -11.26 -31.07
N ALA A 311 -8.20 -12.22 -30.52
CA ALA A 311 -8.48 -13.63 -30.70
C ALA A 311 -9.63 -14.07 -29.78
N PHE A 312 -10.45 -15.02 -30.23
CA PHE A 312 -11.48 -15.65 -29.41
C PHE A 312 -11.03 -17.04 -29.00
N PHE A 313 -11.15 -17.34 -27.71
CA PHE A 313 -10.85 -18.67 -27.17
C PHE A 313 -11.99 -19.14 -26.26
N PHE A 314 -12.54 -20.32 -26.55
CA PHE A 314 -13.63 -20.91 -25.79
C PHE A 314 -13.09 -22.05 -24.93
N LEU A 315 -13.07 -21.81 -23.62
CA LEU A 315 -12.58 -22.72 -22.61
C LEU A 315 -13.70 -23.66 -22.15
N GLN A 316 -13.55 -24.95 -22.43
CA GLN A 316 -14.52 -25.98 -22.04
C GLN A 316 -14.17 -26.68 -20.72
N GLN A 317 -12.90 -26.68 -20.32
CA GLN A 317 -12.41 -27.38 -19.13
C GLN A 317 -11.62 -26.44 -18.21
N PRO A 318 -11.57 -26.70 -16.89
CA PRO A 318 -10.73 -25.93 -15.98
C PRO A 318 -9.25 -25.97 -16.38
N LEU A 319 -8.56 -24.83 -16.21
CA LEU A 319 -7.12 -24.67 -16.50
C LEU A 319 -6.22 -25.37 -15.46
N PHE A 320 -6.79 -25.81 -14.35
CA PHE A 320 -6.12 -26.53 -13.27
C PHE A 320 -6.60 -27.99 -13.23
N ALA A 321 -5.73 -28.87 -12.72
CA ALA A 321 -6.15 -30.20 -12.31
C ALA A 321 -6.67 -30.09 -10.88
N LEU A 322 -7.94 -30.43 -10.66
CA LEU A 322 -8.43 -30.65 -9.30
C LEU A 322 -7.71 -31.88 -8.75
N THR A 323 -7.20 -31.79 -7.52
CA THR A 323 -6.77 -33.02 -6.81
C THR A 323 -7.99 -33.88 -6.50
N ASN A 324 -7.81 -35.20 -6.38
CA ASN A 324 -8.90 -36.12 -6.02
C ASN A 324 -9.62 -35.71 -4.71
N GLN A 325 -8.92 -35.04 -3.79
CA GLN A 325 -9.48 -34.52 -2.54
C GLN A 325 -10.37 -33.28 -2.77
N GLU A 326 -9.97 -32.35 -3.64
CA GLU A 326 -10.78 -31.18 -3.99
C GLU A 326 -12.00 -31.56 -4.83
N GLN A 327 -11.89 -32.59 -5.68
CA GLN A 327 -13.03 -33.18 -6.38
C GLN A 327 -14.05 -33.78 -5.41
N ALA A 328 -13.59 -34.52 -4.39
CA ALA A 328 -14.48 -35.11 -3.39
C ALA A 328 -15.21 -34.07 -2.54
N LEU A 329 -14.53 -32.97 -2.17
CA LEU A 329 -15.13 -31.86 -1.43
C LEU A 329 -16.19 -31.11 -2.24
N ILE A 330 -15.95 -30.89 -3.54
CA ILE A 330 -16.92 -30.24 -4.43
C ILE A 330 -18.16 -31.13 -4.63
N VAL A 331 -17.98 -32.46 -4.74
CA VAL A 331 -19.10 -33.40 -4.84
C VAL A 331 -19.93 -33.39 -3.56
N GLN A 332 -19.30 -33.36 -2.37
CA GLN A 332 -20.01 -33.24 -1.10
C GLN A 332 -20.78 -31.90 -0.96
N GLU A 333 -20.18 -30.77 -1.34
CA GLU A 333 -20.88 -29.47 -1.29
C GLU A 333 -22.09 -29.41 -2.25
N VAL A 334 -22.01 -30.05 -3.42
CA VAL A 334 -23.13 -30.10 -4.38
C VAL A 334 -24.23 -31.05 -3.89
N GLU A 335 -23.89 -32.20 -3.32
CA GLU A 335 -24.86 -33.13 -2.72
C GLU A 335 -25.55 -32.53 -1.50
N GLU A 336 -24.86 -31.74 -0.68
CA GLU A 336 -25.46 -31.02 0.45
C GLU A 336 -26.42 -29.90 0.00
N LEU A 337 -26.14 -29.22 -1.12
CA LEU A 337 -27.02 -28.18 -1.68
C LEU A 337 -28.26 -28.76 -2.38
N ASP A 338 -28.14 -29.92 -3.02
CA ASP A 338 -29.29 -30.60 -3.65
C ASP A 338 -30.17 -31.35 -2.63
N SER A 339 -29.63 -31.72 -1.47
CA SER A 339 -30.39 -32.33 -0.37
C SER A 339 -31.05 -31.31 0.58
N SER A 340 -30.79 -30.01 0.39
CA SER A 340 -31.38 -28.92 1.18
C SER A 340 -32.39 -28.05 0.41
N ASN A 341 -32.84 -28.51 -0.77
CA ASN A 341 -33.96 -27.94 -1.54
C ASN A 341 -35.20 -28.83 -1.55
#